data_AF-A0A3D8PRS7-F1
#
_entry.id   AF-A0A3D8PRS7-F1
#
_cell.length_a   1.000
_cell.length_b   1.000
_cell.length_c   1.000
_cell.angle_alpha   90.00
_cell.angle_beta   90.00
_cell.angle_gamma   90.00
#
_symmetry.space_group_name_H-M   'P 1'
#
loop_
_entity.id
_entity.type
_entity.pdbx_description
1 polymer ?
#
loop_
_entity_poly.entity_id
_entity_poly.type
_entity_poly.pdbx_seq_one_letter_code
_entity_poly.pdbx_strand_id
1 'polypeptide(L)'
;MTTANDGTIYEAIGGYDAVDQLNTAFYERVAQHSDLTPIFPEDLTETARIQLLFFVQFFGGPRLYEEERGHPMLRRRHLPFEITPTRRNAWLECLEGALHDVEIAETYRTAILERITLTANHMMNTSE
;
A
#
# COMPACT_ATOMS: atom_id res chain seq x y z
N MET A 1 19.97 2.85 -28.28
CA MET A 1 19.87 3.69 -27.06
C MET A 1 18.41 4.05 -26.91
N THR A 2 17.65 3.23 -26.18
CA THR A 2 16.26 3.54 -25.85
C THR A 2 16.31 4.16 -24.46
N THR A 3 16.25 5.47 -24.38
CA THR A 3 16.02 6.16 -23.11
C THR A 3 14.60 5.80 -22.70
N ALA A 4 14.44 4.83 -21.80
CA ALA A 4 13.20 4.71 -21.07
C ALA A 4 13.01 6.06 -20.37
N ASN A 5 11.99 6.79 -20.79
CA ASN A 5 11.51 7.93 -20.06
C ASN A 5 10.86 7.30 -18.83
N ASP A 6 11.64 7.06 -17.77
CA ASP A 6 11.12 6.40 -16.57
C ASP A 6 10.05 7.32 -16.00
N GLY A 7 8.80 7.04 -16.36
CA GLY A 7 7.66 7.86 -16.07
C GLY A 7 7.30 7.76 -14.59
N THR A 8 6.03 7.52 -14.31
CA THR A 8 5.55 7.34 -12.94
C THR A 8 6.15 6.06 -12.31
N ILE A 9 6.15 5.94 -10.96
CA ILE A 9 6.54 4.68 -10.28
C ILE A 9 5.72 3.52 -10.85
N TYR A 10 4.44 3.75 -11.11
CA TYR A 10 3.53 2.79 -11.71
C TYR A 10 4.08 2.22 -13.03
N GLU A 11 4.50 3.06 -13.97
CA GLU A 11 5.08 2.60 -15.25
C GLU A 11 6.41 1.88 -15.03
N ALA A 12 7.24 2.40 -14.11
CA ALA A 12 8.58 1.90 -13.88
C ALA A 12 8.62 0.49 -13.25
N ILE A 13 7.62 0.13 -12.45
CA ILE A 13 7.55 -1.20 -11.82
C ILE A 13 6.80 -2.25 -12.65
N GLY A 14 6.21 -1.87 -13.79
CA GLY A 14 5.47 -2.80 -14.66
C GLY A 14 3.95 -2.59 -14.71
N GLY A 15 3.45 -1.44 -14.25
CA GLY A 15 2.04 -1.06 -14.36
C GLY A 15 1.12 -1.87 -13.45
N TYR A 16 -0.13 -2.06 -13.90
CA TYR A 16 -1.20 -2.64 -13.10
C TYR A 16 -0.83 -4.03 -12.55
N ASP A 17 -0.32 -4.91 -13.41
CA ASP A 17 -0.02 -6.30 -13.05
C ASP A 17 1.02 -6.39 -11.93
N ALA A 18 2.04 -5.52 -11.96
CA ALA A 18 3.04 -5.45 -10.89
C ALA A 18 2.46 -4.90 -9.57
N VAL A 19 1.56 -3.92 -9.64
CA VAL A 19 0.88 -3.39 -8.45
C VAL A 19 -0.09 -4.42 -7.86
N ASP A 20 -0.78 -5.19 -8.69
CA ASP A 20 -1.69 -6.27 -8.27
C ASP A 20 -0.92 -7.41 -7.59
N GLN A 21 0.21 -7.82 -8.17
CA GLN A 21 1.11 -8.80 -7.54
C GLN A 21 1.64 -8.31 -6.19
N LEU A 22 2.10 -7.05 -6.13
CA LEU A 22 2.55 -6.42 -4.89
C LEU A 22 1.43 -6.40 -3.84
N ASN A 23 0.22 -5.99 -4.23
CA ASN A 23 -0.92 -5.91 -3.33
C ASN A 23 -1.34 -7.30 -2.82
N THR A 24 -1.29 -8.31 -3.69
CA THR A 24 -1.56 -9.71 -3.32
C THR A 24 -0.57 -10.20 -2.26
N ALA A 25 0.73 -10.10 -2.53
CA ALA A 25 1.79 -10.48 -1.58
C ALA A 25 1.70 -9.68 -0.26
N PHE A 26 1.32 -8.41 -0.35
CA PHE A 26 1.10 -7.56 0.81
C PHE A 26 -0.03 -8.08 1.71
N TYR A 27 -1.19 -8.44 1.15
CA TYR A 27 -2.30 -8.96 1.95
C TYR A 27 -2.09 -10.39 2.46
N GLU A 28 -1.31 -11.22 1.76
CA GLU A 28 -0.87 -12.52 2.27
C GLU A 28 -0.09 -12.38 3.59
N ARG A 29 0.72 -11.32 3.72
CA ARG A 29 1.45 -10.99 4.94
C ARG A 29 0.54 -10.38 6.01
N VAL A 30 -0.32 -9.42 5.64
CA VAL A 30 -1.28 -8.80 6.57
C VAL A 30 -2.19 -9.86 7.21
N ALA A 31 -2.65 -10.84 6.45
CA ALA A 31 -3.52 -11.93 6.92
C ALA A 31 -2.87 -12.80 8.02
N GLN A 32 -1.54 -12.76 8.13
CA GLN A 32 -0.78 -13.59 9.07
C GLN A 32 -0.18 -12.78 10.23
N HIS A 33 -0.22 -11.44 10.18
CA HIS A 33 0.45 -10.59 11.16
C HIS A 33 -0.41 -10.36 12.41
N SER A 34 0.04 -10.84 13.57
CA SER A 34 -0.73 -10.83 14.83
C SER A 34 -1.21 -9.46 15.29
N ASP A 35 -0.44 -8.40 15.03
CA ASP A 35 -0.84 -7.03 15.40
C ASP A 35 -1.89 -6.42 14.46
N LEU A 36 -1.98 -6.92 13.23
CA LEU A 36 -2.86 -6.39 12.19
C LEU A 36 -4.18 -7.14 12.15
N THR A 37 -4.17 -8.48 12.18
CA THR A 37 -5.40 -9.28 12.05
C THR A 37 -6.56 -8.84 12.95
N PRO A 38 -6.36 -8.32 14.20
CA PRO A 38 -7.47 -7.87 15.03
C PRO A 38 -8.21 -6.62 14.52
N ILE A 39 -7.60 -5.82 13.63
CA ILE A 39 -8.20 -4.59 13.08
C ILE A 39 -8.64 -4.73 11.62
N PHE A 40 -8.43 -5.90 11.01
CA PHE A 40 -8.89 -6.23 9.67
C PHE A 40 -10.11 -7.15 9.72
N PRO A 41 -10.99 -7.13 8.70
CA PRO A 41 -12.05 -8.13 8.56
C PRO A 41 -11.48 -9.53 8.29
N GLU A 42 -12.25 -10.58 8.60
CA GLU A 42 -11.89 -11.97 8.26
C GLU A 42 -11.75 -12.17 6.74
N ASP A 43 -12.65 -11.58 5.96
CA ASP A 43 -12.57 -11.54 4.50
C ASP A 43 -11.87 -10.26 4.03
N LEU A 44 -10.65 -10.42 3.52
CA LEU A 44 -9.82 -9.33 3.04
C LEU A 44 -10.12 -8.92 1.59
N THR A 45 -10.99 -9.65 0.86
CA THR A 45 -11.18 -9.48 -0.59
C THR A 45 -11.46 -8.03 -0.99
N GLU A 46 -12.47 -7.40 -0.36
CA GLU A 46 -12.81 -6.01 -0.68
C GLU A 46 -11.74 -5.02 -0.17
N THR A 47 -11.15 -5.30 1.00
CA THR A 47 -10.08 -4.46 1.56
C THR A 47 -8.87 -4.41 0.61
N ALA A 48 -8.47 -5.58 0.10
CA ALA A 48 -7.38 -5.71 -0.86
C ALA A 48 -7.68 -5.04 -2.19
N ARG A 49 -8.91 -5.17 -2.71
CA ARG A 49 -9.32 -4.50 -3.95
C ARG A 49 -9.23 -2.97 -3.81
N ILE A 50 -9.74 -2.41 -2.72
CA ILE A 50 -9.69 -0.96 -2.48
C ILE A 50 -8.23 -0.47 -2.38
N GLN A 51 -7.39 -1.23 -1.69
CA GLN A 51 -5.97 -0.91 -1.56
C GLN A 51 -5.24 -0.97 -2.90
N LEU A 52 -5.57 -1.93 -3.76
CA LEU A 52 -5.06 -2.00 -5.13
C LEU A 52 -5.42 -0.74 -5.93
N LEU A 53 -6.68 -0.31 -5.89
CA LEU A 53 -7.09 0.93 -6.57
C LEU A 53 -6.31 2.14 -6.05
N PHE A 54 -6.10 2.19 -4.73
CA PHE A 54 -5.30 3.24 -4.11
C PHE A 54 -3.85 3.20 -4.58
N PHE A 55 -3.19 2.04 -4.58
CA PHE A 55 -1.81 1.90 -5.01
C PHE A 55 -1.62 2.22 -6.49
N VAL A 56 -2.51 1.77 -7.37
CA VAL A 56 -2.49 2.12 -8.79
C VAL A 56 -2.47 3.65 -8.96
N GLN A 57 -3.41 4.35 -8.30
CA GLN A 57 -3.47 5.81 -8.36
C GLN A 57 -2.25 6.46 -7.67
N PHE A 58 -1.84 5.96 -6.51
CA PHE A 58 -0.78 6.53 -5.68
C PHE A 58 0.60 6.46 -6.36
N PHE A 59 0.87 5.39 -7.09
CA PHE A 59 2.11 5.23 -7.85
C PHE A 59 2.12 5.99 -9.17
N GLY A 60 1.01 6.64 -9.53
CA GLY A 60 0.89 7.52 -10.70
C GLY A 60 0.15 6.90 -11.89
N GLY A 61 -0.51 5.76 -11.71
CA GLY A 61 -1.42 5.18 -12.69
C GLY A 61 -2.77 5.91 -12.75
N PRO A 62 -3.78 5.30 -13.42
CA PRO A 62 -5.13 5.85 -13.53
C PRO A 62 -5.77 6.13 -12.16
N ARG A 63 -6.69 7.10 -12.10
CA ARG A 63 -7.33 7.57 -10.85
C ARG A 63 -8.49 6.68 -10.39
N LEU A 64 -8.29 5.36 -10.43
CA LEU A 64 -9.33 4.37 -10.18
C LEU A 64 -9.94 4.48 -8.78
N TYR A 65 -9.11 4.76 -7.77
CA TYR A 65 -9.61 4.96 -6.41
C TYR A 65 -10.58 6.14 -6.35
N GLU A 66 -10.21 7.27 -6.92
CA GLU A 66 -11.04 8.48 -6.87
C GLU A 66 -12.30 8.37 -7.71
N GLU A 67 -12.21 7.73 -8.87
CA GLU A 67 -13.36 7.44 -9.73
C GLU A 67 -14.43 6.62 -8.99
N GLU A 68 -14.02 5.67 -8.15
CA GLU A 68 -14.95 4.81 -7.43
C GLU A 68 -15.33 5.34 -6.03
N ARG A 69 -14.36 5.91 -5.30
CA ARG A 69 -14.47 6.22 -3.86
C ARG A 69 -14.49 7.72 -3.58
N GLY A 70 -14.33 8.56 -4.60
CA GLY A 70 -14.16 9.99 -4.47
C GLY A 70 -12.86 10.36 -3.75
N HIS A 71 -12.82 11.60 -3.24
CA HIS A 71 -11.63 12.16 -2.60
C HIS A 71 -11.08 11.23 -1.49
N PRO A 72 -9.75 10.95 -1.43
CA PRO A 72 -9.19 9.92 -0.55
C PRO A 72 -9.44 10.05 0.95
N MET A 73 -9.52 11.27 1.51
CA MET A 73 -9.83 11.54 2.93
C MET A 73 -9.25 10.50 3.91
N LEU A 74 -8.00 10.08 3.68
CA LEU A 74 -7.48 8.80 4.19
C LEU A 74 -7.58 8.73 5.71
N ARG A 75 -7.09 9.76 6.41
CA ARG A 75 -7.15 9.81 7.87
C ARG A 75 -8.56 9.58 8.41
N ARG A 76 -9.58 10.24 7.82
CA ARG A 76 -10.98 10.08 8.22
C ARG A 76 -11.45 8.63 8.06
N ARG A 77 -11.05 7.95 6.99
CA ARG A 77 -11.39 6.54 6.73
C ARG A 77 -10.65 5.57 7.65
N HIS A 78 -9.53 5.99 8.24
CA HIS A 78 -8.72 5.20 9.17
C HIS A 78 -9.11 5.44 10.65
N LEU A 79 -9.86 6.50 10.98
CA LEU A 79 -10.32 6.80 12.35
C LEU A 79 -11.11 5.67 13.06
N PRO A 80 -11.89 4.81 12.37
CA PRO A 80 -12.59 3.72 13.04
C PRO A 80 -11.67 2.62 13.58
N PHE A 81 -10.40 2.59 13.17
CA PHE A 81 -9.44 1.56 13.54
C PHE A 81 -8.39 2.15 14.47
N GLU A 82 -8.00 1.39 15.49
CA GLU A 82 -6.96 1.79 16.42
C GLU A 82 -5.58 1.59 15.75
N ILE A 83 -4.97 2.66 15.26
CA ILE A 83 -3.69 2.62 14.56
C ILE A 83 -2.63 3.21 15.47
N THR A 84 -1.93 2.30 16.14
CA THR A 84 -0.80 2.56 17.05
C THR A 84 0.51 2.60 16.28
N PRO A 85 1.62 3.08 16.87
CA PRO A 85 2.95 2.97 16.28
C PRO A 85 3.32 1.52 15.93
N THR A 86 2.97 0.57 16.80
CA THR A 86 3.18 -0.87 16.58
C THR A 86 2.47 -1.35 15.32
N ARG A 87 1.17 -1.07 15.17
CA ARG A 87 0.41 -1.46 13.97
C ARG A 87 0.88 -0.76 12.71
N ARG A 88 1.29 0.51 12.82
CA ARG A 88 1.88 1.26 11.69
C ARG A 88 3.16 0.58 11.21
N ASN A 89 4.03 0.18 12.12
CA ASN A 89 5.29 -0.50 11.79
C ASN A 89 5.02 -1.89 11.20
N ALA A 90 4.12 -2.67 11.80
CA ALA A 90 3.69 -3.97 11.27
C ALA A 90 3.16 -3.88 9.82
N TRP A 91 2.34 -2.85 9.53
CA TRP A 91 1.83 -2.62 8.18
C TRP A 91 2.96 -2.29 7.20
N LEU A 92 3.93 -1.45 7.61
CA LEU A 92 5.09 -1.11 6.78
C LEU A 92 6.02 -2.32 6.57
N GLU A 93 6.22 -3.16 7.58
CA GLU A 93 6.98 -4.40 7.49
C GLU A 93 6.34 -5.38 6.50
N CYS A 94 5.01 -5.50 6.51
CA CYS A 94 4.28 -6.30 5.52
C CYS A 94 4.50 -5.76 4.09
N LEU A 95 4.47 -4.43 3.91
CA LEU A 95 4.71 -3.82 2.60
C LEU A 95 6.16 -4.00 2.13
N GLU A 96 7.14 -3.78 3.00
CA GLU A 96 8.56 -3.99 2.70
C GLU A 96 8.83 -5.44 2.29
N GLY A 97 8.30 -6.40 3.06
CA GLY A 97 8.39 -7.81 2.72
C GLY A 97 7.77 -8.13 1.36
N ALA A 98 6.59 -7.60 1.05
CA ALA A 98 5.93 -7.83 -0.23
C ALA A 98 6.71 -7.23 -1.42
N LEU A 99 7.33 -6.06 -1.23
CA LEU A 99 8.22 -5.45 -2.22
C LEU A 99 9.45 -6.31 -2.50
N HIS A 100 9.95 -7.04 -1.51
CA HIS A 100 11.02 -8.03 -1.69
C HIS A 100 10.53 -9.28 -2.42
N ASP A 101 9.37 -9.81 -2.06
CA ASP A 101 8.83 -11.05 -2.66
C ASP A 101 8.58 -10.93 -4.16
N VAL A 102 8.10 -9.76 -4.61
CA VAL A 102 7.81 -9.50 -6.02
C VAL A 102 9.00 -8.85 -6.76
N GLU A 103 10.18 -8.88 -6.15
CA GLU A 103 11.46 -8.50 -6.77
C GLU A 103 11.51 -7.06 -7.35
N ILE A 104 10.76 -6.11 -6.78
CA ILE A 104 10.84 -4.70 -7.20
C ILE A 104 12.27 -4.19 -7.05
N ALA A 105 12.84 -3.51 -8.05
CA ALA A 105 14.21 -3.02 -7.96
C ALA A 105 14.42 -2.06 -6.77
N GLU A 106 15.59 -2.12 -6.13
CA GLU A 106 15.90 -1.41 -4.88
C GLU A 106 15.56 0.09 -4.93
N THR A 107 15.92 0.76 -6.03
CA THR A 107 15.63 2.19 -6.23
C THR A 107 14.14 2.51 -6.11
N TYR A 108 13.26 1.64 -6.65
CA TYR A 108 11.81 1.82 -6.53
C TYR A 108 11.27 1.36 -5.19
N ARG A 109 11.82 0.31 -4.57
CA ARG A 109 11.45 -0.10 -3.20
C ARG A 109 11.66 1.02 -2.21
N THR A 110 12.84 1.64 -2.23
CA THR A 110 13.18 2.77 -1.36
C THR A 110 12.22 3.94 -1.58
N ALA A 111 12.00 4.33 -2.85
CA ALA A 111 11.09 5.43 -3.18
C ALA A 111 9.63 5.16 -2.75
N ILE A 112 9.16 3.91 -2.89
CA ILE A 112 7.82 3.50 -2.45
C ILE A 112 7.73 3.56 -0.92
N LEU A 113 8.68 2.96 -0.21
CA LEU A 113 8.69 2.91 1.26
C LEU A 113 8.76 4.30 1.88
N GLU A 114 9.62 5.20 1.37
CA GLU A 114 9.70 6.57 1.86
C GLU A 114 8.36 7.30 1.72
N ARG A 115 7.75 7.25 0.52
CA ARG A 115 6.47 7.91 0.23
C ARG A 115 5.32 7.35 1.06
N ILE A 116 5.25 6.03 1.19
CA ILE A 116 4.19 5.37 1.96
C ILE A 116 4.39 5.57 3.45
N THR A 117 5.63 5.59 3.97
CA THR A 117 5.91 5.84 5.39
C THR A 117 5.35 7.19 5.83
N LEU A 118 5.50 8.24 5.02
CA LEU A 118 4.88 9.55 5.30
C LEU A 118 3.35 9.46 5.41
N THR A 119 2.72 8.69 4.52
CA THR A 119 1.27 8.46 4.53
C THR A 119 0.84 7.67 5.76
N ALA A 120 1.53 6.57 6.06
CA ALA A 120 1.26 5.70 7.21
C ALA A 120 1.40 6.44 8.54
N ASN A 121 2.42 7.28 8.68
CA ASN A 121 2.60 8.18 9.82
C ASN A 121 1.38 9.07 10.05
N HIS A 122 0.79 9.60 8.97
CA HIS A 122 -0.38 10.45 9.06
C HIS A 122 -1.66 9.67 9.42
N MET A 123 -1.68 8.35 9.31
CA MET A 123 -2.85 7.52 9.67
C MET A 123 -2.91 7.19 11.16
N MET A 124 -1.78 7.22 11.86
CA MET A 124 -1.73 6.93 13.31
C MET A 124 -2.70 7.82 14.09
N ASN A 125 -3.49 7.21 14.96
CA ASN A 125 -4.57 7.87 15.69
C ASN A 125 -4.67 7.43 17.17
N THR A 126 -3.85 6.48 17.59
CA THR A 126 -3.75 5.98 18.96
C THR A 126 -2.29 5.97 19.41
N SER A 127 -2.04 6.33 20.67
CA SER A 127 -0.70 6.39 21.24
C SER A 127 -0.08 5.00 21.45
N GLU A 128 -0.85 4.03 21.97
CA GLU A 128 -0.53 2.60 22.15
C GLU A 128 -1.84 1.82 22.36
#